data_AF-A0A2H6A8J6-F1
#
_entry.id   AF-A0A2H6A8J6-F1
#
_cell.length_a   1.000
_cell.length_b   1.000
_cell.length_c   1.000
_cell.angle_alpha   90.00
_cell.angle_beta   90.00
_cell.angle_gamma   90.00
#
_symmetry.space_group_name_H-M   'P 1'
#
loop_
_entity.id
_entity.type
_entity.pdbx_description
1 polymer ?
#
loop_
_entity_poly.entity_id
_entity_poly.type
_entity_poly.pdbx_seq_one_letter_code
_entity_poly.pdbx_strand_id
1 'polypeptide(L)' 'MARRVIKKDKGPIEIKPQNQSVWICMCGLSKNQPFCDGSHRVTQDEDDNIIYEYDQNLNRKEVGKLN' A
#
# COMPACT_ATOMS: atom_id res chain seq x y z
N MET A 1 -9.84 -6.17 3.77
CA MET A 1 -8.58 -6.25 4.53
C MET A 1 -8.18 -4.90 5.11
N ALA A 2 -7.54 -4.88 6.29
CA ALA A 2 -7.03 -3.65 6.90
C ALA A 2 -5.53 -3.74 7.18
N ARG A 3 -4.84 -2.61 7.05
CA ARG A 3 -3.40 -2.53 7.26
C ARG A 3 -3.01 -1.32 8.09
N ARG A 4 -1.96 -1.48 8.90
CA ARG A 4 -1.18 -0.36 9.43
C ARG A 4 -0.09 -0.03 8.42
N VAL A 5 -0.21 1.13 7.79
CA VAL A 5 0.78 1.66 6.85
C VAL A 5 1.32 2.96 7.42
N ILE A 6 2.64 3.07 7.54
CA ILE A 6 3.29 4.31 7.98
C ILE A 6 3.41 5.25 6.78
N LYS A 7 2.62 6.32 6.76
CA LYS A 7 2.73 7.39 5.75
C LYS A 7 3.38 8.62 6.37
N LYS A 8 4.46 9.10 5.75
CA LYS A 8 5.18 10.31 6.20
C LYS A 8 4.73 11.56 5.45
N ASP A 9 4.19 11.40 4.25
CA ASP A 9 3.69 12.51 3.43
C ASP A 9 2.42 13.10 4.06
N LYS A 10 2.38 14.43 4.14
CA LYS A 10 1.28 15.18 4.80
C LYS A 10 0.50 16.09 3.85
N GLY A 11 0.82 16.07 2.56
CA GLY A 11 0.25 16.95 1.55
C GLY A 11 -0.04 16.24 0.24
N PRO A 12 -0.73 16.91 -0.70
CA PRO A 12 -1.04 16.34 -2.01
C PRO A 12 0.22 16.24 -2.88
N ILE A 13 0.21 15.29 -3.80
CA ILE A 13 1.17 15.21 -4.91
C ILE A 13 0.39 15.57 -6.17
N GLU A 14 0.88 16.56 -6.91
CA GLU A 14 0.32 16.91 -8.22
C GLU A 14 0.79 15.88 -9.27
N ILE A 15 -0.16 15.29 -9.99
CA ILE A 15 0.12 14.46 -11.17
C ILE A 15 -0.49 15.16 -12.36
N LYS A 16 0.36 15.65 -13.27
CA LYS A 16 -0.09 16.23 -14.54
C LYS A 16 -0.63 15.13 -15.47
N PRO A 17 -1.55 15.45 -16.40
CA PRO A 17 -1.97 14.52 -17.44
C PRO A 17 -0.77 13.89 -18.15
N GLN A 18 -0.80 12.57 -18.31
CA GLN A 18 0.27 11.80 -18.95
C GLN A 18 -0.19 11.31 -20.32
N ASN A 19 0.73 11.20 -21.28
CA ASN A 19 0.44 10.64 -22.61
C ASN A 19 0.36 9.11 -22.61
N GLN A 20 0.66 8.48 -21.48
CA GLN A 20 0.65 7.03 -21.29
C GLN A 20 -0.06 6.71 -19.99
N SER A 21 -0.64 5.50 -19.93
CA SER A 21 -1.22 4.99 -18.71
C SER A 21 -0.18 4.91 -17.60
N VAL A 22 -0.58 5.31 -16.41
CA VAL A 22 0.19 5.14 -15.18
C VAL A 22 -0.69 4.41 -14.17
N TRP A 23 -0.06 3.58 -13.34
CA TRP A 23 -0.74 2.83 -12.30
C TRP A 23 -0.52 3.54 -10.98
N ILE A 24 -1.61 3.84 -10.26
CA ILE A 24 -1.56 4.48 -8.95
C ILE A 24 -1.56 3.42 -7.85
N CYS A 25 -0.73 3.63 -6.84
CA CYS A 25 -0.66 2.74 -5.69
C CYS A 25 -1.92 2.86 -4.85
N MET A 26 -2.68 1.77 -4.78
CA MET A 26 -3.87 1.65 -3.92
C MET A 26 -3.63 0.78 -2.69
N CYS A 27 -2.54 0.02 -2.64
CA CYS A 27 -2.22 -0.87 -1.51
C CYS A 27 -1.54 -0.14 -0.33
N GLY A 28 -0.94 1.03 -0.57
CA GLY A 28 -0.18 1.81 0.42
C GLY A 28 1.27 1.36 0.64
N LEU A 29 1.71 0.24 0.04
CA LEU A 29 3.02 -0.35 0.27
C LEU A 29 4.10 0.01 -0.75
N SER A 30 3.75 0.75 -1.81
CA SER A 30 4.74 1.14 -2.80
C SER A 30 5.84 2.03 -2.20
N LYS A 31 7.08 1.75 -2.60
CA LYS A 31 8.26 2.59 -2.35
C LYS A 31 8.39 3.75 -3.34
N ASN A 32 7.56 3.75 -4.39
CA ASN A 32 7.52 4.75 -5.45
C ASN A 32 6.18 5.53 -5.47
N GLN A 33 5.64 5.87 -4.30
CA GLN A 33 4.38 6.62 -4.22
C GLN A 33 4.46 7.95 -5.00
N PRO A 34 3.38 8.35 -5.70
CA PRO A 34 2.03 7.76 -5.69
C PRO A 34 1.86 6.59 -6.68
N PHE A 35 2.90 6.23 -7.43
CA PHE A 35 2.82 5.21 -8.47
C PHE A 35 2.90 3.80 -7.92
N CYS A 36 2.39 2.84 -8.66
CA CYS A 36 2.50 1.42 -8.37
C CYS A 36 3.88 0.89 -8.81
N ASP A 37 4.53 0.10 -7.96
CA ASP A 37 5.80 -0.59 -8.24
C ASP A 37 5.67 -2.13 -8.18
N GLY A 38 4.44 -2.63 -8.10
CA GLY A 38 4.16 -4.07 -7.98
C GLY A 38 4.15 -4.61 -6.54
N SER A 39 4.42 -3.78 -5.52
CA SER A 39 4.38 -4.22 -4.11
C SER A 39 3.02 -4.79 -3.69
N HIS A 40 1.92 -4.42 -4.36
CA HIS A 40 0.57 -4.95 -4.07
C HIS A 40 0.45 -6.49 -4.19
N ARG A 41 1.42 -7.18 -4.81
CA ARG A 41 1.38 -8.64 -4.93
C ARG A 41 1.43 -9.34 -3.57
N VAL A 42 2.11 -8.76 -2.57
CA VAL A 42 2.22 -9.34 -1.22
C VAL A 42 0.93 -9.22 -0.40
N THR A 43 -0.10 -8.56 -0.95
CA THR A 43 -1.38 -8.31 -0.28
C THR A 43 -2.52 -9.17 -0.86
N GLN A 44 -2.25 -10.03 -1.84
CA GLN A 44 -3.30 -10.74 -2.59
C GLN A 44 -3.98 -11.85 -1.79
N ASP A 45 -3.29 -12.37 -0.78
CA ASP A 45 -3.70 -13.45 0.11
C ASP A 45 -4.02 -12.94 1.53
N GLU A 46 -4.24 -11.64 1.69
CA GLU A 46 -4.67 -11.08 2.97
C GLU A 46 -6.09 -11.51 3.29
N ASP A 47 -6.32 -11.92 4.54
CA ASP A 47 -7.66 -12.15 5.06
C ASP A 47 -8.35 -10.82 5.37
N ASP A 48 -9.63 -10.72 5.00
CA ASP A 48 -10.43 -9.51 5.21
C ASP A 48 -10.64 -9.15 6.69
N ASN A 49 -10.58 -10.15 7.58
CA ASN A 49 -10.79 -10.02 9.01
C ASN A 49 -9.50 -9.88 9.80
N ILE A 50 -8.33 -9.85 9.16
CA ILE A 50 -7.03 -9.70 9.84
C ILE A 50 -6.45 -8.31 9.56
N ILE A 51 -5.85 -7.72 10.59
CA ILE A 51 -5.09 -6.48 10.48
C ILE A 51 -3.62 -6.85 10.32
N TYR A 52 -3.02 -6.45 9.21
CA TYR A 52 -1.60 -6.66 8.94
C TYR A 52 -0.77 -5.39 9.17
N GLU A 53 0.48 -5.56 9.58
CA GLU A 53 1.50 -4.51 9.59
C GLU A 53 2.68 -4.97 8.72
N TYR A 54 3.11 -4.10 7.82
CA TYR A 54 4.23 -4.35 6.91
C TYR A 54 5.45 -3.55 7.33
N ASP A 55 6.63 -4.18 7.29
CA ASP A 55 7.90 -3.48 7.44
C ASP A 55 8.39 -2.85 6.12
N GLN A 56 9.54 -2.18 6.15
CA GLN A 56 10.14 -1.55 4.96
C GLN A 56 10.59 -2.55 3.88
N ASN A 57 10.69 -3.83 4.22
CA ASN A 57 11.08 -4.92 3.33
C ASN A 57 9.88 -5.73 2.83
N LEU A 58 8.65 -5.28 3.11
CA LEU A 58 7.40 -5.95 2.79
C LEU A 58 7.19 -7.28 3.52
N ASN A 59 7.91 -7.52 4.61
CA ASN A 59 7.57 -8.59 5.53
C ASN A 59 6.32 -8.17 6.30
N ARG A 60 5.35 -9.08 6.43
CA ARG A 60 4.11 -8.83 7.15
C ARG A 60 4.05 -9.57 8.47
N LYS A 61 3.33 -9.00 9.43
CA LYS A 61 2.88 -9.67 10.64
C LYS A 61 1.41 -9.36 10.90
N GLU A 62 0.71 -10.31 11.52
CA GLU A 62 -0.64 -10.10 12.02
C GLU A 62 -0.58 -9.28 13.31
N VAL A 63 -1.38 -8.22 13.40
CA VAL A 63 -1.39 -7.31 14.55
C VAL A 63 -2.78 -7.16 15.18
N GLY A 64 -3.79 -7.84 14.64
CA GLY A 64 -5.14 -7.85 15.20
C GLY A 64 -6.14 -8.50 14.25
N LYS A 65 -7.40 -8.49 14.68
CA LYS A 65 -8.54 -8.92 13.87
C LYS A 65 -9.55 -7.77 13.75
N LEU A 66 -10.18 -7.63 12.59
CA LEU A 66 -11.42 -6.88 12.50
C LEU A 66 -12.53 -7.74 13.11
N ASN A 67 -13.23 -7.14 14.06
CA ASN A 67 -14.43 -7.71 14.66
C ASN A 67 -15.64 -7.50 13.75
#